data_AF-A0AAX1TRC9-F1
#
_entry.id   AF-A0AAX1TRC9-F1
#
_cell.length_a   1.000
_cell.length_b   1.000
_cell.length_c   1.000
_cell.angle_alpha   90.00
_cell.angle_beta   90.00
_cell.angle_gamma   90.00
#
_symmetry.space_group_name_H-M   'P 1'
#
loop_
_entity.id
_entity.type
_entity.pdbx_description
1 polymer ?
#
loop_
_entity_poly.entity_id
_entity_poly.type
_entity_poly.pdbx_seq_one_letter_code
_entity_poly.pdbx_strand_id
1 'polypeptide(L)' 'MEIRFCGGCNPLYHREKLYEKLKLLPPSKEEVIIILNGCQRGCVKALGNKRVINIQEYLVHIGKFHEEEILKWIMEKLK' A
#
# COMPACT_ATOMS: atom_id res chain seq x y z
N MET A 1 -12.58 1.18 -4.55
CA MET A 1 -11.15 1.20 -4.18
C MET A 1 -10.35 1.73 -5.35
N GLU A 2 -9.46 2.69 -5.11
CA GLU A 2 -8.54 3.26 -6.10
C GLU A 2 -7.10 2.91 -5.70
N ILE A 3 -6.26 2.54 -6.67
CA ILE A 3 -4.84 2.25 -6.42
C ILE A 3 -4.01 3.26 -7.20
N ARG A 4 -3.14 3.99 -6.50
CA ARG A 4 -2.22 4.98 -7.04
C ARG A 4 -0.78 4.57 -6.85
N PHE A 5 0.08 4.97 -7.76
CA PHE A 5 1.52 4.79 -7.64
C PHE A 5 2.19 6.12 -7.30
N CYS A 6 3.22 6.09 -6.43
CA CYS A 6 3.96 7.28 -6.03
C CYS A 6 5.47 7.06 -6.13
N GLY A 7 6.20 7.86 -6.92
CA GLY A 7 7.67 7.82 -7.01
C GLY A 7 8.26 6.76 -7.95
N GLY A 8 9.58 6.52 -7.81
CA GLY A 8 10.42 5.71 -8.71
C GLY A 8 10.34 4.19 -8.52
N CYS A 9 11.42 3.45 -8.70
CA CYS A 9 11.46 2.01 -8.48
C CYS A 9 11.82 1.68 -7.02
N ASN A 10 11.03 0.83 -6.35
CA ASN A 10 11.34 0.37 -5.00
C ASN A 10 11.99 -1.02 -5.09
N PRO A 11 13.28 -1.17 -4.74
CA PRO A 11 13.95 -2.48 -4.85
C PRO A 11 13.52 -3.45 -3.75
N LEU A 12 12.80 -2.99 -2.73
CA LEU A 12 12.49 -3.81 -1.56
C LEU A 12 11.24 -4.66 -1.74
N TYR A 13 10.29 -4.23 -2.57
CA TYR A 13 9.10 -4.99 -2.91
C TYR A 13 8.65 -4.72 -4.34
N HIS A 14 7.99 -5.69 -4.95
CA HIS A 14 7.44 -5.62 -6.30
C HIS A 14 6.02 -5.04 -6.27
N ARG A 15 5.92 -3.73 -6.47
CA ARG A 15 4.63 -3.01 -6.54
C ARG A 15 3.66 -3.56 -7.57
N GLU A 16 4.15 -4.11 -8.67
CA GLU A 16 3.34 -4.75 -9.71
C GLU A 16 2.68 -6.04 -9.21
N LYS A 17 3.43 -6.89 -8.52
CA LYS A 17 2.87 -8.11 -7.91
C LYS A 17 1.81 -7.77 -6.86
N LEU A 18 2.05 -6.75 -6.05
CA LEU A 18 1.08 -6.30 -5.05
C LEU A 18 -0.17 -5.69 -5.72
N TYR A 19 -0.01 -4.90 -6.78
CA TYR A 19 -1.12 -4.34 -7.55
C TYR A 19 -2.02 -5.42 -8.15
N GLU A 20 -1.44 -6.44 -8.78
CA GLU A 20 -2.22 -7.55 -9.35
C GLU A 20 -3.01 -8.30 -8.27
N LYS A 21 -2.42 -8.51 -7.08
CA LYS A 21 -3.15 -9.10 -5.94
C LYS A 21 -4.29 -8.20 -5.45
N LEU A 22 -4.07 -6.90 -5.34
CA LEU A 22 -5.08 -5.94 -4.88
C LEU A 22 -6.26 -5.81 -5.86
N LYS A 23 -6.01 -5.95 -7.17
CA LYS A 23 -7.08 -5.94 -8.19
C LYS A 23 -8.06 -7.10 -8.07
N LEU A 24 -7.61 -8.24 -7.53
CA LEU A 24 -8.45 -9.43 -7.33
C LEU A 24 -9.34 -9.30 -6.09
N LEU A 25 -9.13 -8.29 -5.25
CA LEU A 25 -9.98 -8.06 -4.09
C LEU A 25 -11.35 -7.54 -4.52
N PRO A 26 -12.43 -7.94 -3.82
CA PRO A 26 -13.75 -7.39 -4.08
C PRO A 26 -13.75 -5.88 -3.84
N PRO A 27 -14.60 -5.12 -4.55
CA PRO A 27 -14.71 -3.69 -4.35
C PRO A 27 -15.10 -3.38 -2.89
N SER A 28 -14.28 -2.57 -2.23
CA SER A 28 -14.61 -2.00 -0.91
C SER A 28 -15.89 -1.16 -0.98
N LYS A 29 -16.73 -1.26 0.05
CA LYS A 29 -17.91 -0.39 0.23
C LYS A 29 -17.54 1.09 0.39
N GLU A 30 -16.35 1.35 0.92
CA GLU A 30 -15.80 2.70 1.08
C GLU A 30 -14.80 3.02 -0.04
N GLU A 31 -14.79 4.28 -0.45
CA GLU A 31 -13.81 4.81 -1.39
C GLU A 31 -12.46 4.99 -0.69
N VAL A 32 -11.67 3.91 -0.69
CA VAL A 32 -10.30 3.86 -0.16
C VAL A 32 -9.29 4.03 -1.29
N ILE A 33 -8.29 4.87 -1.06
CA ILE A 33 -7.14 5.08 -1.94
C ILE A 33 -5.93 4.34 -1.35
N ILE A 34 -5.36 3.40 -2.09
CA ILE A 34 -4.12 2.73 -1.73
C ILE A 34 -2.98 3.33 -2.54
N ILE A 35 -1.93 3.80 -1.86
CA ILE A 35 -0.73 4.35 -2.50
C ILE A 35 0.37 3.31 -2.44
N LEU A 36 0.82 2.82 -3.59
CA LEU A 36 1.97 1.93 -3.74
C LEU A 36 3.24 2.76 -4.00
N ASN A 37 4.10 2.84 -3.00
CA ASN A 37 5.28 3.71 -3.05
C ASN A 37 6.46 3.04 -3.76
N GLY A 38 6.97 3.75 -4.75
CA GLY A 38 8.15 3.42 -5.51
C GLY A 38 9.46 3.98 -4.93
N CYS A 39 9.42 4.97 -4.05
CA CYS A 39 10.63 5.49 -3.41
C CYS A 39 10.78 4.91 -2.00
N GLN A 40 11.95 4.36 -1.66
CA GLN A 40 12.25 3.86 -0.31
C GLN A 40 12.19 4.98 0.76
N ARG A 41 12.41 6.23 0.35
CA ARG A 41 12.21 7.45 1.17
C ARG A 41 10.91 8.16 0.84
N GLY A 42 9.91 7.45 0.32
CA GLY A 42 8.62 8.02 -0.06
C GLY A 42 8.00 8.80 1.10
N CYS A 43 7.03 9.66 0.79
CA CYS A 43 6.36 10.47 1.81
C CYS A 43 5.73 9.54 2.89
N VAL A 44 6.38 9.43 4.06
CA VAL A 44 5.90 8.67 5.22
C VAL A 44 4.78 9.42 5.95
N LYS A 45 4.16 10.42 5.32
CA LYS A 45 3.05 11.12 5.96
C LYS A 45 1.97 10.08 6.24
N ALA A 46 1.80 9.73 7.51
CA ALA A 46 0.59 9.16 8.05
C ALA A 46 -0.49 10.19 7.74
N LEU A 47 -1.19 9.96 6.63
CA LEU A 47 -2.34 10.77 6.28
C LEU A 47 -3.34 10.41 7.36
N GLY A 48 -3.61 11.29 8.32
CA GLY A 48 -4.66 11.09 9.35
C GLY A 48 -6.08 10.87 8.77
N ASN A 49 -6.17 10.71 7.45
CA ASN A 49 -7.31 10.31 6.68
C ASN A 49 -7.40 8.78 6.63
N LYS A 50 -8.40 8.23 7.31
CA LYS A 50 -8.70 6.78 7.32
C LYS A 50 -8.97 6.18 5.93
N ARG A 51 -9.24 7.03 4.93
CA ARG A 51 -9.52 6.60 3.54
C ARG A 51 -8.27 6.44 2.69
N VAL A 52 -7.08 6.78 3.19
CA VAL A 52 -5.84 6.62 2.43
C VAL A 52 -4.89 5.65 3.14
N ILE A 53 -4.54 4.58 2.44
CA ILE A 53 -3.56 3.60 2.89
C ILE A 53 -2.26 3.87 2.14
N ASN A 54 -1.28 4.43 2.83
CA ASN A 54 0.04 4.70 2.29
C ASN A 54 0.99 3.59 2.74
N ILE A 55 1.40 2.70 1.83
CA ILE A 55 2.19 1.52 2.24
C ILE A 55 3.55 1.91 2.82
N GLN A 56 4.06 3.09 2.52
CA GLN A 56 5.32 3.58 3.08
C GLN A 56 5.30 3.62 4.61
N GLU A 57 4.14 3.86 5.22
CA GLU A 57 3.96 3.79 6.68
C GLU A 57 4.31 2.39 7.21
N TYR A 58 3.78 1.36 6.56
CA TYR A 58 4.08 -0.03 6.87
C TYR A 58 5.56 -0.36 6.64
N LEU A 59 6.10 0.01 5.48
CA LEU A 59 7.47 -0.30 5.11
C LEU A 59 8.50 0.32 6.07
N VAL A 60 8.26 1.54 6.55
CA VAL A 60 9.18 2.25 7.46
C VAL A 60 9.04 1.75 8.90
N HIS A 61 7.83 1.50 9.38
CA HIS A 61 7.61 1.13 10.79
C HIS A 61 7.76 -0.36 11.07
N ILE A 62 7.41 -1.22 10.12
CA ILE A 62 7.41 -2.68 10.30
C ILE A 62 8.61 -3.33 9.59
N GLY A 63 9.12 -2.73 8.51
CA GLY A 63 10.35 -3.20 7.87
C GLY A 63 10.24 -4.59 7.21
N LYS A 64 9.02 -5.07 6.95
CA LYS A 64 8.76 -6.28 6.16
C LYS A 64 8.39 -5.87 4.75
N PHE A 65 9.05 -6.44 3.76
CA PHE A 65 8.88 -6.04 2.36
C PHE A 65 8.24 -7.11 1.46
N HIS A 66 7.95 -8.30 2.01
CA HIS A 66 7.22 -9.33 1.29
C HIS A 66 5.79 -8.89 0.97
N GLU A 67 5.36 -9.07 -0.28
CA GLU A 67 4.06 -8.60 -0.76
C GLU A 67 2.89 -9.24 -0.02
N GLU A 68 3.03 -10.49 0.44
CA GLU A 68 2.03 -11.17 1.26
C GLU A 68 1.81 -10.45 2.60
N GLU A 69 2.88 -9.98 3.23
CA GLU A 69 2.80 -9.30 4.52
C GLU A 69 2.23 -7.89 4.36
N ILE A 70 2.62 -7.19 3.30
CA ILE A 70 2.05 -5.88 2.93
C ILE A 70 0.55 -6.03 2.63
N LEU A 71 0.16 -7.07 1.87
CA LEU A 71 -1.24 -7.32 1.53
C LEU A 71 -2.08 -7.59 2.78
N LYS A 72 -1.61 -8.44 3.71
CA LYS A 72 -2.30 -8.71 4.98
C LYS A 72 -2.58 -7.41 5.75
N TRP A 73 -1.56 -6.55 5.87
CA TRP A 73 -1.70 -5.27 6.54
C TRP A 73 -2.71 -4.34 5.85
N ILE A 74 -2.71 -4.27 4.51
CA ILE A 74 -3.73 -3.51 3.77
C ILE A 74 -5.14 -4.05 4.08
N MET A 75 -5.32 -5.37 4.06
CA MET A 75 -6.63 -5.97 4.34
C MET A 75 -7.11 -5.72 5.77
N GLU A 76 -6.22 -5.65 6.75
CA GLU A 76 -6.57 -5.28 8.13
C GLU A 76 -7.08 -3.84 8.24
N LYS A 77 -6.53 -2.93 7.43
CA LYS A 77 -6.96 -1.51 7.37
C LYS A 77 -8.26 -1.29 6.59
N LEU A 78 -8.66 -2.26 5.75
CA LEU A 78 -9.89 -2.21 4.95
C LEU A 78 -11.13 -2.74 5.71
N LYS A 79 -10.95 -3.33 6.90
CA LYS A 79 -12.05 -3.78 7.78
C LYS A 79 -12.61 -2.63 8.59
#